data_AF-A0A1F3TAT7-F1
#
_entry.id   AF-A0A1F3TAT7-F1
#
_cell.length_a   1.000
_cell.length_b   1.000
_cell.length_c   1.000
_cell.angle_alpha   90.00
_cell.angle_beta   90.00
_cell.angle_gamma   90.00
#
_symmetry.space_group_name_H-M   'P 1'
#
loop_
_entity.id
_entity.type
_entity.pdbx_description
1 polymer ?
#
loop_
_entity_poly.entity_id
_entity_poly.type
_entity_poly.pdbx_seq_one_letter_code
_entity_poly.pdbx_strand_id
1 'polypeptide(L)'
;MNENMEVKIQGDLPHFENVKEIKKCPRCQSVYLTDKECEACGFQLNFNFIGKPFGHMCFYDIQENFYRMGSLRKLVYFIVDKKYSRYLKYELAIKRRLDNLLQYFFDHIDPVEANRKYFYLELTHLVAEFEKLGLKKYLSQKIKDKVMSSDKETIADNSVYVSKITSWIEHRENQQGKLKQIMTLKIWGTIRVGYFMLIMLLNLIVISVGLKMFSYFVVYP
;
A
#
# COMPACT_ATOMS: atom_id res chain seq x y z
N MET A 1 52.70 -51.29 5.01
CA MET A 1 53.60 -50.47 4.19
C MET A 1 53.06 -50.54 2.78
N ASN A 2 52.12 -49.66 2.42
CA ASN A 2 52.37 -48.39 1.72
C ASN A 2 53.28 -48.58 0.50
N GLU A 3 52.72 -48.42 -0.69
CA GLU A 3 53.19 -47.40 -1.62
C GLU A 3 52.10 -47.04 -2.63
N ASN A 4 51.72 -45.76 -2.55
CA ASN A 4 50.70 -45.10 -3.34
C ASN A 4 51.22 -44.84 -4.76
N MET A 5 50.43 -45.20 -5.76
CA MET A 5 50.70 -44.83 -7.15
C MET A 5 50.15 -43.41 -7.38
N GLU A 6 51.01 -42.40 -7.23
CA GLU A 6 50.70 -41.02 -7.60
C GLU A 6 50.77 -40.88 -9.13
N VAL A 7 49.61 -40.76 -9.77
CA VAL A 7 49.51 -40.37 -11.17
C VAL A 7 49.70 -38.86 -11.26
N LYS A 8 50.90 -38.42 -11.64
CA LYS A 8 51.18 -37.02 -12.05
C LYS A 8 50.51 -36.76 -13.41
N ILE A 9 49.36 -36.10 -13.41
CA ILE A 9 48.83 -35.44 -14.61
C ILE A 9 49.41 -34.03 -14.64
N GLN A 10 50.52 -33.89 -15.35
CA GLN A 10 51.11 -32.60 -15.70
C GLN A 10 50.33 -32.07 -16.91
N GLY A 11 49.30 -31.28 -16.64
CA GLY A 11 48.54 -30.56 -17.65
C GLY A 11 49.04 -29.12 -17.72
N ASP A 12 49.61 -28.75 -18.86
CA ASP A 12 49.97 -27.37 -19.19
C ASP A 12 48.74 -26.46 -19.04
N LEU A 13 48.86 -25.42 -18.21
CA LEU A 13 47.85 -24.38 -18.04
C LEU A 13 47.96 -23.39 -19.21
N PRO A 14 46.94 -23.27 -20.08
CA PRO A 14 46.88 -22.13 -20.99
C PRO A 14 46.50 -20.89 -20.17
N HIS A 15 47.29 -19.82 -20.33
CA HIS A 15 46.92 -18.47 -19.97
C HIS A 15 45.55 -18.13 -20.57
N PHE A 16 44.51 -18.07 -19.75
CA PHE A 16 43.19 -17.57 -20.16
C PHE A 16 42.91 -16.23 -19.49
N GLU A 17 42.88 -15.23 -20.36
CA GLU A 17 42.30 -13.91 -20.19
C GLU A 17 40.87 -13.99 -19.62
N ASN A 18 40.54 -13.04 -18.74
CA ASN A 18 39.18 -12.73 -18.30
C ASN A 18 38.37 -13.91 -17.76
N VAL A 19 38.66 -14.32 -16.51
CA VAL A 19 37.77 -15.14 -15.69
C VAL A 19 36.42 -14.43 -15.59
N LYS A 20 35.45 -14.81 -16.43
CA LYS A 20 34.05 -14.39 -16.28
C LYS A 20 33.63 -14.80 -14.86
N GLU A 21 33.17 -13.83 -14.07
CA GLU A 21 32.63 -14.12 -12.74
C GLU A 21 31.61 -15.25 -12.85
N ILE A 22 31.88 -16.34 -12.13
CA ILE A 22 31.01 -17.50 -12.12
C ILE A 22 29.73 -17.09 -11.40
N LYS A 23 28.65 -16.90 -12.15
CA LYS A 23 27.32 -16.63 -11.60
C LYS A 23 26.92 -17.80 -10.70
N LYS A 24 26.57 -17.51 -9.44
CA LYS A 24 26.09 -18.49 -8.46
C LYS A 24 24.60 -18.29 -8.19
N CYS A 25 23.88 -19.36 -7.90
CA CYS A 25 22.48 -19.30 -7.50
C CYS A 25 22.36 -18.52 -6.18
N PRO A 26 21.50 -17.50 -6.07
CA PRO A 26 21.31 -16.76 -4.82
C PRO A 26 20.72 -17.63 -3.69
N ARG A 27 20.01 -18.72 -4.05
CA ARG A 27 19.30 -19.56 -3.08
C ARG A 27 20.10 -20.75 -2.55
N CYS A 28 20.94 -21.35 -3.38
CA CYS A 28 21.68 -22.56 -3.02
C CYS A 28 23.19 -22.48 -3.31
N GLN A 29 23.68 -21.32 -3.77
CA GLN A 29 25.07 -21.07 -4.14
C GLN A 29 25.66 -22.00 -5.22
N SER A 30 24.82 -22.83 -5.83
CA SER A 30 25.18 -23.69 -6.95
C SER A 30 25.64 -22.88 -8.16
N VAL A 31 26.66 -23.39 -8.84
CA VAL A 31 27.17 -22.87 -10.12
C VAL A 31 26.42 -23.46 -11.33
N TYR A 32 25.57 -24.46 -11.10
CA TYR A 32 24.72 -25.07 -12.13
C TYR A 32 23.48 -24.19 -12.37
N LEU A 33 23.68 -23.17 -13.21
CA LEU A 33 22.66 -22.24 -13.67
C LEU A 33 22.47 -22.44 -15.18
N THR A 34 21.24 -22.66 -15.61
CA THR A 34 20.84 -22.36 -17.00
C THR A 34 20.43 -20.89 -17.11
N ASP A 35 20.22 -20.41 -18.34
CA ASP A 35 19.77 -19.03 -18.59
C ASP A 35 18.46 -18.66 -17.86
N LYS A 36 17.66 -19.64 -17.41
CA LYS A 36 16.33 -19.42 -16.84
C LYS A 36 16.13 -20.01 -15.44
N GLU A 37 16.91 -21.00 -15.04
CA GLU A 37 16.73 -21.68 -13.77
C GLU A 37 18.02 -22.27 -13.20
N CYS A 38 18.08 -22.43 -11.88
CA CYS A 38 19.12 -23.20 -11.23
C CYS A 38 18.76 -24.68 -11.27
N GLU A 39 19.61 -25.50 -11.89
CA GLU A 39 19.38 -26.95 -12.03
C GLU A 39 19.42 -27.67 -10.67
N ALA A 40 20.16 -27.12 -9.70
CA ALA A 40 20.33 -27.76 -8.39
C ALA A 40 19.12 -27.61 -7.46
N CYS A 41 18.39 -26.49 -7.53
CA CYS A 41 17.26 -26.23 -6.64
C CYS A 41 15.97 -25.83 -7.36
N GLY A 42 15.95 -25.87 -8.70
CA GLY A 42 14.83 -25.46 -9.53
C GLY A 42 14.49 -23.96 -9.43
N PHE A 43 15.39 -23.15 -8.88
CA PHE A 43 15.13 -21.71 -8.69
C PHE A 43 15.11 -20.99 -10.03
N GLN A 44 13.95 -20.52 -10.46
CA GLN A 44 13.81 -19.78 -11.72
C GLN A 44 14.42 -18.38 -11.61
N LEU A 45 15.54 -18.18 -12.29
CA LEU A 45 16.27 -16.91 -12.38
C LEU A 45 15.51 -15.87 -13.21
N ASN A 46 14.62 -16.32 -14.11
CA ASN A 46 13.84 -15.48 -15.01
C ASN A 46 12.34 -15.40 -14.66
N PHE A 47 11.92 -15.87 -13.48
CA PHE A 47 10.52 -15.75 -13.08
C PHE A 47 10.22 -14.34 -12.57
N ASN A 48 9.78 -13.48 -13.49
CA ASN A 48 9.33 -12.15 -13.15
C ASN A 48 7.86 -12.20 -12.67
N PHE A 49 7.66 -12.46 -11.38
CA PHE A 49 6.33 -12.48 -10.74
C PHE A 49 5.59 -11.14 -10.83
N ILE A 50 6.31 -10.02 -10.94
CA ILE A 50 5.72 -8.69 -11.00
C ILE A 50 5.35 -8.26 -12.43
N GLY A 51 5.93 -8.90 -13.44
CA GLY A 51 5.72 -8.60 -14.86
C GLY A 51 6.51 -7.38 -15.35
N LYS A 52 6.10 -6.81 -16.49
CA LYS A 52 6.73 -5.61 -17.05
C LYS A 52 6.08 -4.34 -16.47
N PRO A 53 6.86 -3.26 -16.24
CA PRO A 53 6.28 -1.97 -15.87
C PRO A 53 5.33 -1.50 -16.97
N PHE A 54 4.17 -0.96 -16.58
CA PHE A 54 3.10 -0.53 -17.50
C PHE A 54 2.60 -1.62 -18.47
N GLY A 55 2.87 -2.90 -18.17
CA GLY A 55 2.43 -4.03 -18.98
C GLY A 55 1.03 -4.54 -18.62
N HIS A 56 0.65 -5.66 -19.24
CA HIS A 56 -0.59 -6.37 -18.90
C HIS A 56 -0.60 -6.75 -17.41
N MET A 57 -1.76 -6.62 -16.75
CA MET A 57 -1.94 -6.86 -15.30
C MET A 57 -1.23 -5.86 -14.37
N CYS A 58 -0.69 -4.76 -14.90
CA CYS A 58 -0.29 -3.63 -14.04
C CYS A 58 -1.52 -2.89 -13.51
N PHE A 59 -1.31 -2.05 -12.50
CA PHE A 59 -2.36 -1.21 -11.91
C PHE A 59 -3.11 -0.39 -12.97
N TYR A 60 -2.41 0.18 -13.96
CA TYR A 60 -3.04 1.02 -14.98
C TYR A 60 -4.00 0.23 -15.89
N ASP A 61 -3.64 -1.00 -16.25
CA ASP A 61 -4.51 -1.89 -17.03
C ASP A 61 -5.73 -2.33 -16.20
N ILE A 62 -5.53 -2.67 -14.92
CA ILE A 62 -6.63 -3.00 -13.99
C ILE A 62 -7.57 -1.80 -13.83
N GLN A 63 -7.00 -0.60 -13.72
CA GLN A 63 -7.72 0.66 -13.58
C GLN A 63 -8.51 0.99 -14.85
N GLU A 64 -7.88 0.92 -16.02
CA GLU A 64 -8.50 1.21 -17.31
C GLU A 64 -9.67 0.26 -17.57
N ASN A 65 -9.47 -1.05 -17.39
CA ASN A 65 -10.53 -2.05 -17.56
C ASN A 65 -11.74 -1.80 -16.66
N PHE A 66 -11.51 -1.27 -15.46
CA PHE A 66 -12.58 -0.89 -14.56
C PHE A 66 -13.30 0.40 -15.01
N TYR A 67 -12.55 1.45 -15.39
CA TYR A 67 -13.09 2.77 -15.73
C TYR A 67 -13.59 2.91 -17.17
N ARG A 68 -13.36 1.93 -18.04
CA ARG A 68 -13.83 1.91 -19.45
C ARG A 68 -15.36 2.03 -19.59
N MET A 69 -16.13 1.92 -18.51
CA MET A 69 -17.59 2.00 -18.50
C MET A 69 -18.16 3.41 -18.23
N GLY A 70 -17.75 4.44 -18.96
CA GLY A 70 -18.49 5.71 -19.04
C GLY A 70 -18.58 6.57 -17.76
N SER A 71 -18.77 7.88 -17.93
CA SER A 71 -18.83 8.87 -16.84
C SER A 71 -20.02 8.69 -15.89
N LEU A 72 -21.17 8.21 -16.36
CA LEU A 72 -22.40 8.09 -15.56
C LEU A 72 -22.35 6.94 -14.54
N ARG A 73 -21.73 5.80 -14.89
CA ARG A 73 -21.57 4.68 -13.94
C ARG A 73 -20.54 4.98 -12.86
N LYS A 74 -19.60 5.89 -13.13
CA LYS A 74 -18.61 6.40 -12.15
C LYS A 74 -19.28 7.16 -11.00
N LEU A 75 -20.38 7.87 -11.27
CA LEU A 75 -21.17 8.56 -10.24
C LEU A 75 -22.03 7.59 -9.44
N VAL A 76 -22.72 6.66 -10.11
CA VAL A 76 -23.51 5.60 -9.43
C VAL A 76 -22.62 4.73 -8.53
N TYR A 77 -21.38 4.49 -8.95
CA TYR A 77 -20.36 3.78 -8.19
C TYR A 77 -19.98 4.45 -6.87
N PHE A 78 -19.82 5.78 -6.85
CA PHE A 78 -19.51 6.53 -5.62
C PHE A 78 -20.68 6.57 -4.64
N ILE A 79 -21.91 6.38 -5.13
CA ILE A 79 -23.12 6.69 -4.37
C ILE A 79 -23.88 5.44 -3.91
N VAL A 80 -23.96 4.35 -4.71
CA VAL A 80 -25.10 3.42 -4.56
C VAL A 80 -24.82 2.00 -4.08
N ASP A 81 -23.74 1.28 -4.42
CA ASP A 81 -23.64 -0.09 -3.87
C ASP A 81 -22.26 -0.76 -3.91
N LYS A 82 -21.79 -1.18 -2.72
CA LYS A 82 -20.58 -2.02 -2.54
C LYS A 82 -20.82 -3.49 -2.89
N LYS A 83 -22.05 -3.90 -3.22
CA LYS A 83 -22.41 -5.29 -3.58
C LYS A 83 -22.26 -5.64 -5.05
N TYR A 84 -21.74 -4.74 -5.88
CA TYR A 84 -21.55 -5.04 -7.31
C TYR A 84 -20.42 -6.05 -7.53
N SER A 85 -20.71 -7.17 -8.20
CA SER A 85 -19.74 -8.25 -8.45
C SER A 85 -18.46 -7.80 -9.16
N ARG A 86 -18.53 -6.75 -9.98
CA ARG A 86 -17.37 -6.14 -10.65
C ARG A 86 -16.53 -5.28 -9.73
N TYR A 87 -17.14 -4.56 -8.77
CA TYR A 87 -16.38 -3.81 -7.78
C TYR A 87 -15.56 -4.76 -6.90
N LEU A 88 -16.16 -5.87 -6.46
CA LEU A 88 -15.44 -6.91 -5.73
C LEU A 88 -14.27 -7.47 -6.55
N LYS A 89 -14.46 -7.72 -7.85
CA LYS A 89 -13.37 -8.15 -8.74
C LYS A 89 -12.26 -7.10 -8.85
N TYR A 90 -12.60 -5.82 -8.98
CA TYR A 90 -11.63 -4.73 -9.02
C TYR A 90 -10.87 -4.60 -7.70
N GLU A 91 -11.58 -4.59 -6.57
CA GLU A 91 -11.00 -4.54 -5.23
C GLU A 91 -10.04 -5.71 -5.00
N LEU A 92 -10.42 -6.92 -5.40
CA LEU A 92 -9.54 -8.10 -5.32
C LEU A 92 -8.31 -7.95 -6.23
N ALA A 93 -8.47 -7.41 -7.44
CA ALA A 93 -7.37 -7.21 -8.37
C ALA A 93 -6.34 -6.20 -7.83
N ILE A 94 -6.79 -5.04 -7.33
CA ILE A 94 -5.89 -4.03 -6.74
C ILE A 94 -5.22 -4.53 -5.45
N LYS A 95 -5.91 -5.36 -4.63
CA LYS A 95 -5.34 -5.99 -3.43
C LYS A 95 -4.23 -6.98 -3.79
N ARG A 96 -4.46 -7.84 -4.78
CA ARG A 96 -3.42 -8.75 -5.28
C ARG A 96 -2.23 -7.99 -5.85
N ARG A 97 -2.50 -6.91 -6.60
CA ARG A 97 -1.41 -6.09 -7.17
C ARG A 97 -0.58 -5.41 -6.08
N LEU A 98 -1.22 -4.93 -5.01
CA LEU A 98 -0.54 -4.39 -3.83
C LEU A 98 0.37 -5.45 -3.20
N ASP A 99 -0.15 -6.66 -2.97
CA ASP A 99 0.65 -7.75 -2.40
C ASP A 99 1.88 -8.08 -3.26
N ASN A 100 1.72 -8.14 -4.59
CA ASN A 100 2.83 -8.39 -5.52
C ASN A 100 3.88 -7.27 -5.48
N LEU A 101 3.45 -6.00 -5.44
CA LEU A 101 4.36 -4.85 -5.35
C LEU A 101 5.09 -4.84 -4.01
N LEU A 102 4.40 -5.13 -2.91
CA LEU A 102 5.03 -5.21 -1.60
C LEU A 102 6.02 -6.37 -1.53
N GLN A 103 5.66 -7.56 -2.01
CA GLN A 103 6.58 -8.69 -2.12
C GLN A 103 7.83 -8.35 -2.94
N TYR A 104 7.66 -7.62 -4.04
CA TYR A 104 8.78 -7.15 -4.86
C TYR A 104 9.74 -6.21 -4.12
N PHE A 105 9.22 -5.30 -3.29
CA PHE A 105 10.07 -4.35 -2.55
C PHE A 105 10.67 -4.93 -1.27
N PHE A 106 9.99 -5.88 -0.63
CA PHE A 106 10.36 -6.38 0.70
C PHE A 106 11.05 -7.76 0.68
N ASP A 107 10.69 -8.65 -0.24
CA ASP A 107 11.16 -10.04 -0.22
C ASP A 107 12.10 -10.38 -1.40
N HIS A 108 12.21 -9.51 -2.41
CA HIS A 108 12.98 -9.79 -3.62
C HIS A 108 14.05 -8.73 -3.89
N ILE A 109 15.21 -9.24 -4.31
CA ILE A 109 16.35 -8.47 -4.81
C ILE A 109 16.35 -8.71 -6.32
N ASP A 110 15.59 -7.89 -7.04
CA ASP A 110 15.57 -7.95 -8.50
C ASP A 110 16.88 -7.34 -9.04
N PRO A 111 17.66 -8.05 -9.87
CA PRO A 111 18.94 -7.55 -10.39
C PRO A 111 18.78 -6.37 -11.36
N VAL A 112 17.57 -6.09 -11.88
CA VAL A 112 17.31 -4.99 -12.83
C VAL A 112 16.79 -3.76 -12.10
N GLU A 113 17.70 -3.03 -11.46
CA GLU A 113 17.41 -1.79 -10.71
C GLU A 113 16.67 -0.73 -11.55
N ALA A 114 16.87 -0.74 -12.87
CA ALA A 114 16.32 0.25 -13.80
C ALA A 114 14.78 0.35 -13.77
N ASN A 115 14.07 -0.75 -13.49
CA ASN A 115 12.60 -0.78 -13.48
C ASN A 115 11.97 -0.44 -12.13
N ARG A 116 12.79 -0.43 -11.06
CA ARG A 116 12.35 -0.26 -9.68
C ARG A 116 11.59 1.04 -9.45
N LYS A 117 12.04 2.13 -10.10
CA LYS A 117 11.38 3.44 -10.07
C LYS A 117 9.96 3.41 -10.63
N TYR A 118 9.70 2.60 -11.65
CA TYR A 118 8.38 2.52 -12.28
C TYR A 118 7.40 1.74 -11.42
N PHE A 119 7.85 0.64 -10.80
CA PHE A 119 7.04 -0.08 -9.81
C PHE A 119 6.76 0.75 -8.56
N TYR A 120 7.71 1.61 -8.16
CA TYR A 120 7.47 2.54 -7.05
C TYR A 120 6.41 3.58 -7.41
N LEU A 121 6.47 4.15 -8.62
CA LEU A 121 5.45 5.05 -9.13
C LEU A 121 4.08 4.37 -9.22
N GLU A 122 4.05 3.11 -9.66
CA GLU A 122 2.83 2.33 -9.69
C GLU A 122 2.25 2.15 -8.27
N LEU A 123 3.10 1.83 -7.29
CA LEU A 123 2.69 1.68 -5.90
C LEU A 123 2.11 2.98 -5.32
N THR A 124 2.71 4.14 -5.61
CA THR A 124 2.19 5.42 -5.11
C THR A 124 0.81 5.73 -5.69
N HIS A 125 0.60 5.47 -6.98
CA HIS A 125 -0.70 5.62 -7.63
C HIS A 125 -1.73 4.61 -7.13
N LEU A 126 -1.33 3.36 -6.95
CA LEU A 126 -2.18 2.31 -6.40
C LEU A 126 -2.66 2.69 -5.00
N VAL A 127 -1.79 3.17 -4.12
CA VAL A 127 -2.18 3.65 -2.80
C VAL A 127 -3.15 4.82 -2.88
N ALA A 128 -2.92 5.80 -3.76
CA ALA A 128 -3.87 6.89 -3.96
C ALA A 128 -5.26 6.36 -4.38
N GLU A 129 -5.32 5.27 -5.14
CA GLU A 129 -6.56 4.59 -5.47
C GLU A 129 -7.21 3.92 -4.24
N PHE A 130 -6.46 3.18 -3.42
CA PHE A 130 -6.97 2.62 -2.14
C PHE A 130 -7.58 3.70 -1.25
N GLU A 131 -7.02 4.91 -1.26
CA GLU A 131 -7.57 6.05 -0.54
C GLU A 131 -8.90 6.54 -1.09
N LYS A 132 -9.03 6.66 -2.42
CA LYS A 132 -10.30 7.04 -3.07
C LYS A 132 -11.40 6.04 -2.77
N LEU A 133 -11.05 4.76 -2.64
CA LEU A 133 -11.98 3.67 -2.34
C LEU A 133 -12.32 3.53 -0.84
N GLY A 134 -11.69 4.33 0.03
CA GLY A 134 -11.89 4.22 1.48
C GLY A 134 -11.28 2.96 2.12
N LEU A 135 -10.35 2.29 1.43
CA LEU A 135 -9.68 1.06 1.89
C LEU A 135 -8.38 1.35 2.67
N LYS A 136 -8.27 2.55 3.26
CA LYS A 136 -7.05 3.02 3.94
C LYS A 136 -6.60 2.13 5.09
N LYS A 137 -7.55 1.62 5.89
CA LYS A 137 -7.25 0.72 7.02
C LYS A 137 -6.59 -0.57 6.56
N TYR A 138 -7.10 -1.16 5.48
CA TYR A 138 -6.53 -2.37 4.89
C TYR A 138 -5.10 -2.13 4.40
N LEU A 139 -4.89 -1.02 3.70
CA LEU A 139 -3.56 -0.62 3.21
C LEU A 139 -2.54 -0.48 4.35
N SER A 140 -2.85 0.32 5.38
CA SER A 140 -1.95 0.51 6.53
C SER A 140 -1.61 -0.81 7.21
N GLN A 141 -2.60 -1.68 7.41
CA GLN A 141 -2.41 -2.97 8.06
C GLN A 141 -1.51 -3.87 7.21
N LYS A 142 -1.80 -4.02 5.92
CA LYS A 142 -1.01 -4.88 5.02
C LYS A 142 0.45 -4.48 4.92
N ILE A 143 0.74 -3.18 4.89
CA ILE A 143 2.12 -2.71 4.80
C ILE A 143 2.84 -2.93 6.14
N LYS A 144 2.18 -2.68 7.28
CA LYS A 144 2.74 -2.98 8.62
C LYS A 144 3.05 -4.47 8.77
N ASP A 145 2.11 -5.32 8.39
CA ASP A 145 2.30 -6.78 8.42
C ASP A 145 3.54 -7.18 7.59
N LYS A 146 3.70 -6.58 6.41
CA LYS A 146 4.85 -6.87 5.53
C LYS A 146 6.17 -6.37 6.10
N VAL A 147 6.20 -5.15 6.65
CA VAL A 147 7.39 -4.58 7.30
C VAL A 147 7.83 -5.47 8.47
N MET A 148 6.89 -5.98 9.26
CA MET A 148 7.19 -6.83 10.43
C MET A 148 7.62 -8.25 10.03
N SER A 149 7.17 -8.77 8.89
CA SER A 149 7.48 -10.12 8.43
C SER A 149 8.76 -10.23 7.61
N SER A 150 9.38 -9.11 7.24
CA SER A 150 10.51 -9.11 6.29
C SER A 150 11.86 -9.15 7.02
N ASP A 151 12.81 -9.88 6.46
CA ASP A 151 14.16 -10.03 7.03
C ASP A 151 14.93 -8.71 6.96
N LYS A 152 15.63 -8.37 8.05
CA LYS A 152 16.37 -7.10 8.20
C LYS A 152 17.45 -6.89 7.13
N GLU A 153 18.01 -7.98 6.61
CA GLU A 153 19.07 -7.98 5.60
C GLU A 153 18.50 -7.59 4.22
N THR A 154 17.34 -8.11 3.85
CA THR A 154 16.62 -7.75 2.61
C THR A 154 16.10 -6.31 2.64
N ILE A 155 15.75 -5.81 3.83
CA ILE A 155 15.37 -4.41 4.04
C ILE A 155 16.57 -3.47 3.87
N ALA A 156 17.78 -3.88 4.25
CA ALA A 156 18.98 -3.05 4.16
C ALA A 156 19.37 -2.76 2.70
N ASP A 157 19.35 -3.79 1.84
CA ASP A 157 19.63 -3.65 0.40
C ASP A 157 18.56 -2.84 -0.34
N ASN A 158 17.31 -2.89 0.13
CA ASN A 158 16.17 -2.17 -0.46
C ASN A 158 15.82 -0.87 0.27
N SER A 159 16.69 -0.43 1.17
CA SER A 159 16.43 0.56 2.22
C SER A 159 15.88 1.90 1.69
N VAL A 160 16.30 2.36 0.51
CA VAL A 160 15.84 3.66 -0.02
C VAL A 160 14.36 3.64 -0.37
N TYR A 161 13.85 2.58 -1.01
CA TYR A 161 12.44 2.51 -1.39
C TYR A 161 11.58 2.05 -0.21
N VAL A 162 12.09 1.12 0.60
CA VAL A 162 11.40 0.68 1.81
C VAL A 162 11.23 1.84 2.80
N SER A 163 12.27 2.64 3.04
CA SER A 163 12.18 3.84 3.90
C SER A 163 11.25 4.91 3.35
N LYS A 164 11.21 5.11 2.02
CA LYS A 164 10.23 6.01 1.37
C LYS A 164 8.80 5.50 1.57
N ILE A 165 8.57 4.20 1.44
CA ILE A 165 7.24 3.60 1.65
C ILE A 165 6.82 3.76 3.12
N THR A 166 7.69 3.45 4.09
CA THR A 166 7.36 3.52 5.52
C THR A 166 7.16 4.96 6.01
N SER A 167 8.06 5.88 5.65
CA SER A 167 7.95 7.31 6.02
C SER A 167 6.68 7.96 5.44
N TRP A 168 6.32 7.59 4.21
CA TRP A 168 5.10 8.10 3.57
C TRP A 168 3.83 7.65 4.29
N ILE A 169 3.81 6.42 4.80
CA ILE A 169 2.69 5.89 5.60
C ILE A 169 2.59 6.61 6.94
N GLU A 170 3.70 6.76 7.62
CA GLU A 170 3.77 7.39 8.94
C GLU A 170 3.31 8.86 8.88
N HIS A 171 3.73 9.59 7.84
CA HIS A 171 3.27 10.96 7.60
C HIS A 171 1.76 11.04 7.36
N ARG A 172 1.17 10.09 6.62
CA ARG A 172 -0.27 10.06 6.34
C ARG A 172 -1.12 9.67 7.56
N GLU A 173 -0.65 8.74 8.39
CA GLU A 173 -1.33 8.39 9.65
C GLU A 173 -1.36 9.59 10.60
N ASN A 174 -0.25 10.31 10.71
CA ASN A 174 -0.13 11.50 11.56
C ASN A 174 -1.06 12.64 11.08
N GLN A 175 -1.16 12.88 9.77
CA GLN A 175 -2.10 13.88 9.23
C GLN A 175 -3.57 13.52 9.49
N GLN A 176 -3.95 12.25 9.44
CA GLN A 176 -5.32 11.84 9.77
C GLN A 176 -5.65 12.04 11.25
N GLY A 177 -4.71 11.75 12.15
CA GLY A 177 -4.86 12.04 13.57
C GLY A 177 -5.18 13.52 13.82
N LYS A 178 -4.43 14.40 13.15
CA LYS A 178 -4.64 15.86 13.21
C LYS A 178 -6.00 16.30 12.65
N LEU A 179 -6.40 15.79 11.48
CA LEU A 179 -7.70 16.14 10.89
C LEU A 179 -8.88 15.67 11.73
N LYS A 180 -8.81 14.46 12.30
CA LYS A 180 -9.82 13.96 13.24
C LYS A 180 -9.92 14.85 14.48
N GLN A 181 -8.78 15.24 15.07
CA GLN A 181 -8.74 16.14 16.21
C GLN A 181 -9.37 17.51 15.89
N ILE A 182 -9.08 18.08 14.72
CA ILE A 182 -9.67 19.36 14.27
C ILE A 182 -11.19 19.22 14.07
N MET A 183 -11.66 18.13 13.46
CA MET A 183 -13.11 17.89 13.32
C MET A 183 -13.81 17.74 14.67
N THR A 184 -13.24 16.98 15.61
CA THR A 184 -13.82 16.82 16.94
C THR A 184 -13.89 18.14 17.70
N LEU A 185 -12.87 19.01 17.55
CA LEU A 185 -12.84 20.35 18.14
C LEU A 185 -13.95 21.26 17.58
N LYS A 186 -14.19 21.23 16.27
CA LYS A 186 -15.29 22.01 15.65
C LYS A 186 -16.66 21.50 16.07
N ILE A 187 -16.87 20.18 16.11
CA ILE A 187 -18.15 19.57 16.48
C ILE A 187 -18.53 19.91 17.93
N TRP A 188 -17.56 19.85 18.86
CA TRP A 188 -17.78 20.25 20.24
C TRP A 188 -18.10 21.75 20.38
N GLY A 189 -17.45 22.61 19.59
CA GLY A 189 -17.77 24.04 19.55
C GLY A 189 -19.20 24.32 19.09
N THR A 190 -19.64 23.68 17.99
CA THR A 190 -21.00 23.88 17.46
C THR A 190 -22.10 23.34 18.37
N ILE A 191 -21.87 22.19 19.03
CA ILE A 191 -22.84 21.62 19.97
C ILE A 191 -23.00 22.55 21.18
N ARG A 192 -21.90 23.11 21.68
CA ARG A 192 -21.91 24.01 22.84
C ARG A 192 -22.67 25.31 22.53
N VAL A 193 -22.43 25.92 21.36
CA VAL A 193 -23.13 27.13 20.93
C VAL A 193 -24.62 26.87 20.70
N GLY A 194 -24.98 25.74 20.08
CA GLY A 194 -26.37 25.35 19.87
C GLY A 194 -27.13 25.15 21.19
N TYR A 195 -26.50 24.52 22.18
CA TYR A 195 -27.08 24.31 23.51
C TYR A 195 -27.33 25.65 24.24
N PHE A 196 -26.39 26.59 24.20
CA PHE A 196 -26.59 27.93 24.79
C PHE A 196 -27.72 28.71 24.13
N MET A 197 -27.82 28.66 22.80
CA MET A 197 -28.92 29.32 22.06
C MET A 197 -30.29 28.73 22.43
N LEU A 198 -30.37 27.42 22.60
CA LEU A 198 -31.62 26.75 22.99
C LEU A 198 -32.06 27.12 24.41
N ILE A 199 -31.13 27.23 25.37
CA ILE A 199 -31.42 27.71 26.72
C ILE A 199 -31.89 29.17 26.71
N MET A 200 -31.25 30.04 25.92
CA MET A 200 -31.65 31.44 25.78
C MET A 200 -33.07 31.57 25.22
N LEU A 201 -33.42 30.77 24.21
CA LEU A 201 -34.77 30.72 23.66
C LEU A 201 -35.82 30.27 24.68
N LEU A 202 -35.50 29.24 25.47
CA LEU A 202 -36.38 28.73 26.52
C LEU A 202 -36.66 29.81 27.59
N ASN A 203 -35.62 30.54 28.01
CA ASN A 203 -35.78 31.64 28.96
C ASN A 203 -36.63 32.78 28.39
N LEU A 204 -36.44 33.14 27.12
CA LEU A 204 -37.27 34.14 26.44
C LEU A 204 -38.75 33.74 26.41
N ILE A 205 -39.05 32.47 26.14
CA ILE A 205 -40.41 31.95 26.15
C ILE A 205 -41.00 32.06 27.56
N VAL A 206 -40.27 31.62 28.60
CA VAL A 206 -40.73 31.72 29.99
C VAL A 206 -41.02 33.17 30.40
N ILE A 207 -40.14 34.10 30.05
CA ILE A 207 -40.34 35.54 30.32
C ILE A 207 -41.58 36.07 29.60
N SER A 208 -41.77 35.70 28.32
CA SER A 208 -42.91 36.16 27.52
C SER A 208 -44.26 35.66 28.05
N VAL A 209 -44.32 34.39 28.50
CA VAL A 209 -45.51 33.81 29.12
C VAL A 209 -45.77 34.46 30.47
N GLY A 210 -44.73 34.66 31.29
CA GLY A 210 -44.83 35.34 32.58
C GLY A 210 -45.38 36.76 32.47
N LEU A 211 -44.87 37.55 31.50
CA LEU A 211 -45.37 38.89 31.21
C LEU A 211 -46.83 38.89 30.76
N LYS A 212 -47.23 37.94 29.90
CA LYS A 212 -48.64 37.80 29.48
C LYS A 212 -49.55 37.49 30.66
N MET A 213 -49.16 36.53 31.50
CA MET A 213 -49.93 36.17 32.70
C MET A 213 -50.04 37.35 33.67
N PHE A 214 -48.94 38.06 33.93
CA PHE A 214 -48.95 39.24 34.79
C PHE A 214 -49.85 40.35 34.23
N SER A 215 -49.79 40.63 32.92
CA SER A 215 -50.67 41.61 32.28
C SER A 215 -52.14 41.24 32.40
N TYR A 216 -52.47 39.95 32.31
CA TYR A 216 -53.85 39.47 32.45
C TYR A 216 -54.39 39.74 33.87
N PHE A 217 -53.61 39.43 34.90
CA PHE A 217 -54.00 39.66 36.30
C PHE A 217 -54.08 41.14 36.70
N VAL A 218 -53.29 42.02 36.08
CA VAL A 218 -53.30 43.46 36.40
C VAL A 218 -54.41 44.21 35.67
N VAL A 219 -54.75 43.81 34.44
CA VAL A 219 -55.75 44.51 33.59
C VAL A 219 -57.17 43.97 33.83
N TYR A 220 -57.32 42.72 34.24
CA TYR A 220 -58.60 42.14 34.68
C TYR A 220 -58.52 41.76 36.18
N PRO A 221 -58.63 42.73 37.10
CA PRO A 221 -58.87 42.45 38.51
C PRO A 221 -60.27 41.88 38.76
#